data_AF-A0A6I4VY22-F1
#
_entry.id   AF-A0A6I4VY22-F1
#
_cell.length_a   1.000
_cell.length_b   1.000
_cell.length_c   1.000
_cell.angle_alpha   90.00
_cell.angle_beta   90.00
_cell.angle_gamma   90.00
#
_symmetry.space_group_name_H-M   'P 1'
#
loop_
_entity.id
_entity.type
_entity.pdbx_description
1 polymer ?
#
loop_
_entity_poly.entity_id
_entity_poly.type
_entity_poly.pdbx_seq_one_letter_code
_entity_poly.pdbx_strand_id
1 'polypeptide(L)' 'MHNQKGKTLLTNREREVFELLVQDKTTKDIAGQLFISEKTVRNHISNVMCTF' A
#
# COMPACT_ATOMS: atom_id res chain seq x y z
N MET A 1 1.51 -21.39 -8.63
CA MET A 1 2.07 -20.51 -7.58
C MET A 1 2.22 -19.13 -8.22
N HIS A 2 1.36 -18.17 -7.86
CA HIS A 2 1.32 -16.86 -8.53
C HIS A 2 2.57 -16.03 -8.22
N ASN A 3 3.54 -16.07 -9.13
CA ASN A 3 4.70 -15.20 -9.16
C ASN A 3 4.28 -13.87 -9.82
N GLN A 4 3.87 -12.89 -9.01
CA GLN A 4 3.80 -11.49 -9.45
C GLN A 4 5.01 -10.73 -8.90
N LYS A 5 6.19 -11.01 -9.47
CA LYS A 5 7.35 -10.12 -9.37
C LYS A 5 7.20 -9.00 -10.40
N GLY A 6 6.35 -8.02 -10.08
CA GLY A 6 6.18 -6.78 -10.82
C GLY A 6 6.97 -5.65 -10.16
N LYS A 7 8.22 -5.46 -10.60
CA LYS A 7 9.01 -4.21 -10.64
C LYS A 7 8.84 -3.21 -9.47
N THR A 8 9.95 -3.12 -8.75
CA THR A 8 10.32 -2.26 -7.62
C THR A 8 10.28 -0.75 -7.93
N LEU A 9 9.09 -0.13 -7.92
CA LEU A 9 8.93 1.34 -7.86
C LEU A 9 8.34 1.83 -6.53
N LEU A 10 7.87 0.91 -5.69
CA LEU A 10 7.20 1.21 -4.43
C LEU A 10 8.18 1.06 -3.28
N THR A 11 8.22 2.05 -2.41
CA THR A 11 8.92 1.96 -1.13
C THR A 11 8.34 0.80 -0.29
N ASN A 12 9.12 0.25 0.65
CA ASN A 12 8.68 -0.89 1.48
C ASN A 12 7.29 -0.66 2.12
N ARG A 13 7.00 0.59 2.55
CA ARG A 13 5.70 0.98 3.10
C ARG A 13 4.57 0.97 2.08
N GLU A 14 4.84 1.45 0.88
CA GLU A 14 3.86 1.49 -0.20
C GLU A 14 3.50 0.07 -0.68
N ARG A 15 4.49 -0.84 -0.67
CA ARG A 15 4.26 -2.25 -0.92
C ARG A 15 3.38 -2.90 0.14
N GLU A 16 3.61 -2.64 1.43
CA GLU A 16 2.75 -3.16 2.50
C GLU A 16 1.30 -2.66 2.34
N VAL A 17 1.12 -1.37 2.04
CA VAL A 17 -0.22 -0.80 1.76
C VAL A 17 -0.87 -1.48 0.56
N PHE A 18 -0.11 -1.73 -0.51
CA PHE A 18 -0.61 -2.39 -1.72
C PHE A 18 -0.96 -3.87 -1.50
N GLU A 19 -0.11 -4.62 -0.80
CA GLU A 19 -0.37 -6.04 -0.46
C GLU A 19 -1.61 -6.19 0.41
N LEU A 20 -1.85 -5.26 1.34
CA LEU A 20 -3.06 -5.26 2.15
C LEU A 20 -4.30 -4.82 1.33
N LEU A 21 -4.18 -3.84 0.43
CA LEU A 21 -5.25 -3.46 -0.50
C LEU A 21 -5.67 -4.63 -1.41
N VAL A 22 -4.70 -5.40 -1.92
CA VAL A 22 -4.96 -6.60 -2.75
C VAL A 22 -5.67 -7.71 -1.95
N GLN A 23 -5.53 -7.71 -0.62
CA GLN A 23 -6.23 -8.64 0.28
C GLN A 23 -7.63 -8.16 0.67
N ASP A 24 -8.21 -7.18 -0.03
CA ASP A 24 -9.51 -6.57 0.31
C ASP A 24 -9.54 -5.92 1.71
N LYS A 25 -8.37 -5.58 2.27
CA LYS A 25 -8.30 -4.86 3.55
C LYS A 25 -8.73 -3.41 3.35
N THR A 26 -9.54 -2.92 4.28
CA THR A 26 -9.95 -1.51 4.28
C THR A 26 -8.77 -0.61 4.65
N THR A 27 -8.78 0.62 4.16
CA THR A 27 -7.79 1.66 4.51
C THR A 27 -7.69 1.93 6.01
N LYS A 28 -8.75 1.63 6.77
CA LYS A 28 -8.76 1.65 8.24
C LYS A 28 -7.93 0.53 8.87
N ASP A 29 -8.07 -0.70 8.36
CA ASP A 29 -7.29 -1.85 8.82
C ASP A 29 -5.81 -1.66 8.49
N ILE A 30 -5.53 -1.14 7.29
CA ILE A 30 -4.18 -0.77 6.83
C ILE A 30 -3.58 0.33 7.70
N ALA A 31 -4.34 1.38 7.99
CA ALA A 31 -3.94 2.45 8.91
C ALA A 31 -3.56 1.90 10.29
N GLY A 32 -4.37 0.98 10.82
CA GLY A 32 -4.10 0.29 12.08
C GLY A 32 -2.84 -0.57 12.06
N GLN A 33 -2.64 -1.36 10.99
CA GLN A 33 -1.47 -2.23 10.85
C GLN A 33 -0.16 -1.46 10.68
N LEU A 34 -0.17 -0.38 9.89
CA LEU A 34 1.01 0.46 9.67
C LEU A 34 1.21 1.55 10.74
N PHE A 35 0.33 1.62 11.75
CA PHE A 35 0.34 2.68 12.78
C PHE A 35 0.36 4.10 12.19
N ILE A 36 -0.33 4.30 11.07
CA ILE A 36 -0.44 5.60 10.38
C ILE A 36 -1.90 6.04 10.30
N SER A 37 -2.15 7.34 10.17
CA SER A 37 -3.52 7.82 9.94
C SER A 37 -4.02 7.43 8.55
N GLU A 38 -5.33 7.24 8.41
CA GLU A 38 -6.00 7.04 7.11
C GLU A 38 -5.62 8.14 6.09
N LYS A 39 -5.39 9.37 6.57
CA LYS A 39 -4.88 10.48 5.75
C LYS A 39 -3.51 10.17 5.15
N THR A 40 -2.61 9.58 5.92
CA THR A 40 -1.28 9.14 5.47
C THR A 40 -1.36 7.93 4.55
N VAL A 41 -2.30 7.00 4.79
CA VAL A 41 -2.57 5.89 3.85
C VAL A 41 -3.00 6.44 2.49
N ARG A 42 -3.94 7.40 2.47
CA ARG A 42 -4.33 8.09 1.23
C ARG A 42 -3.15 8.80 0.57
N ASN A 43 -2.31 9.47 1.37
CA ASN A 43 -1.11 10.14 0.85
C ASN A 43 -0.09 9.16 0.27
N HIS A 44 0.08 7.98 0.88
CA HIS A 44 0.89 6.90 0.31
C HIS A 44 0.28 6.42 -1.01
N ILE A 45 -1.01 6.12 -1.08
CA ILE A 45 -1.66 5.70 -2.35
C ILE A 45 -1.51 6.77 -3.44
N SER A 46 -1.63 8.05 -3.10
CA SER A 46 -1.39 9.16 -4.03
C SER A 46 0.07 9.25 -4.48
N ASN A 47 1.03 8.99 -3.59
CA ASN A 47 2.45 8.97 -3.91
C ASN A 47 2.84 7.74 -4.75
N VAL A 48 2.24 6.59 -4.44
CA VAL A 48 2.26 5.36 -5.24
C VAL A 48 1.80 5.65 -6.67
N MET A 49 0.63 6.28 -6.84
CA MET A 49 0.08 6.63 -8.15
C MET A 49 0.89 7.67 -8.91
N CYS A 50 1.56 8.60 -8.21
CA CYS A 50 2.44 9.58 -8.86
C CYS A 50 3.71 8.93 -9.45
N THR A 51 4.11 7.77 -8.93
CA THR A 51 5.32 7.05 -9.36
C THR A 51 5.03 6.07 -10.52
N PHE A 52 3.75 5.83 -10.83
CA PHE A 52 3.31 4.98 -11.94
C PHE A 52 3.14 5.76 -13.24
#